data_AF-A0AA36BMV2-F1
#
_entry.id   AF-A0AA36BMV2-F1
#
_cell.length_a   1.000
_cell.length_b   1.000
_cell.length_c   1.000
_cell.angle_alpha   90.00
_cell.angle_beta   90.00
_cell.angle_gamma   90.00
#
_symmetry.space_group_name_H-M   'P 1'
#
loop_
_entity.id
_entity.type
_entity.pdbx_description
1 polymer ?
#
loop_
_entity_poly.entity_id
_entity_poly.type
_entity_poly.pdbx_seq_one_letter_code
_entity_poly.pdbx_strand_id
1 'polypeptide(L)' 'MVPQFPAADSQQRSSSSSASSGGRNKVALKECRSLMDWIRLSRSGEDLTGIGGKVIDVTPEELRKHNTENDAWMAIRG' A
#
# COMPACT_ATOMS: atom_id res chain seq x y z
N MET A 1 -37.06 27.05 22.95
CA MET A 1 -36.29 27.05 21.70
C MET A 1 -35.42 25.80 21.71
N VAL A 2 -35.69 24.83 20.83
CA VAL A 2 -34.97 23.54 20.83
C VAL A 2 -33.59 23.77 20.21
N PRO A 3 -32.49 23.33 20.83
CA PRO A 3 -31.17 23.45 20.21
C PRO A 3 -31.12 22.59 18.95
N GLN A 4 -30.94 23.23 17.79
CA GLN A 4 -30.74 22.55 16.51
C GLN A 4 -29.34 21.92 16.52
N PHE A 5 -29.30 20.59 16.50
CA PHE A 5 -28.06 19.84 16.38
C PHE A 5 -27.93 19.26 14.96
N PRO A 6 -26.74 19.30 14.33
CA PRO A 6 -25.55 20.04 14.73
C PRO A 6 -25.72 21.56 14.68
N ALA A 7 -24.98 22.29 15.52
CA ALA A 7 -24.98 23.75 15.56
C ALA A 7 -24.66 24.36 14.17
N ALA A 8 -25.16 25.58 13.91
CA ALA A 8 -25.02 26.25 12.61
C ALA A 8 -23.55 26.34 12.13
N ASP A 9 -22.63 26.59 13.06
CA ASP A 9 -21.18 26.71 12.82
C ASP A 9 -20.41 25.41 13.14
N SER A 10 -21.09 24.29 13.31
CA SER A 10 -20.43 23.01 13.58
C SER A 10 -19.62 22.55 12.36
N GLN A 11 -18.40 22.07 12.59
CA GLN A 11 -17.60 21.40 11.55
C GLN A 11 -18.29 20.14 10.98
N GLN A 12 -19.30 19.60 11.64
CA GLN A 12 -20.13 18.54 11.05
C GLN A 12 -21.00 19.04 9.89
N ARG A 13 -21.25 20.36 9.81
CA ARG A 13 -22.11 21.03 8.82
C ARG A 13 -21.32 21.76 7.74
N SER A 14 -19.98 21.75 7.79
CA SER A 14 -19.13 22.30 6.73
C SER A 14 -19.20 21.42 5.49
N SER A 15 -20.34 21.44 4.80
CA SER A 15 -20.47 21.07 3.39
C SER A 15 -20.07 22.27 2.54
N SER A 16 -18.79 22.64 2.60
CA SER A 16 -18.17 23.50 1.61
C SER A 16 -16.84 22.88 1.26
N SER A 17 -16.93 21.98 0.27
CA SER A 17 -16.06 21.98 -0.90
C SER A 17 -14.99 23.07 -0.84
N SER A 18 -13.96 22.82 -0.04
CA SER A 18 -12.72 23.56 -0.15
C SER A 18 -12.07 22.98 -1.39
N ALA A 19 -12.28 23.65 -2.51
CA ALA A 19 -11.45 23.56 -3.69
C ALA A 19 -10.04 24.05 -3.36
N SER A 20 -9.38 23.46 -2.36
CA SER A 20 -7.94 23.30 -2.41
C SER A 20 -7.70 22.33 -3.55
N SER A 21 -7.13 22.82 -4.64
CA SER A 21 -6.68 22.11 -5.83
C SER A 21 -5.66 21.01 -5.49
N GLY A 22 -6.15 19.98 -4.81
CA GLY A 22 -5.45 18.79 -4.35
C GLY A 22 -6.46 17.68 -4.20
N GLY A 23 -7.41 17.58 -5.14
CA GLY A 23 -8.23 16.38 -5.29
C GLY A 23 -7.29 15.18 -5.34
N ARG A 24 -7.59 14.14 -4.56
CA ARG A 24 -6.76 12.94 -4.54
C ARG A 24 -6.50 12.49 -5.97
N ASN A 25 -5.24 12.47 -6.39
CA ASN A 25 -4.85 11.92 -7.68
C ASN A 25 -5.17 10.42 -7.65
N LYS A 26 -6.33 10.05 -8.18
CA LYS A 26 -6.72 8.65 -8.35
C LYS A 26 -6.01 8.14 -9.58
N VAL A 27 -4.79 7.64 -9.38
CA VAL A 27 -4.07 6.90 -10.42
C VAL A 27 -4.86 5.61 -10.68
N ALA A 28 -5.37 5.46 -11.90
CA ALA A 28 -6.02 4.23 -12.30
C ALA A 28 -4.99 3.10 -12.26
N LEU A 29 -5.30 2.04 -11.52
CA LEU A 29 -4.45 0.86 -11.48
C LEU A 29 -4.60 0.11 -12.81
N LYS A 30 -3.51 -0.48 -13.29
CA LYS A 30 -3.58 -1.47 -14.37
C LYS A 30 -4.53 -2.59 -13.93
N GLU A 31 -5.26 -3.16 -14.88
CA GLU A 31 -6.05 -4.38 -14.66
C GLU A 31 -5.21 -5.44 -13.92
N CYS A 32 -5.87 -6.21 -13.05
CA CYS A 32 -5.27 -7.22 -12.19
C CYS A 32 -4.27 -6.72 -11.12
N ARG A 33 -4.21 -5.40 -10.83
CA ARG A 33 -3.43 -4.84 -9.70
C ARG A 33 -4.29 -4.17 -8.63
N SER A 34 -5.59 -4.46 -8.59
CA SER A 34 -6.49 -3.96 -7.55
C SER A 34 -6.19 -4.62 -6.20
N LEU A 35 -6.60 -3.98 -5.10
CA LEU A 35 -6.52 -4.58 -3.75
C LEU A 35 -7.11 -6.00 -3.71
N MET A 36 -8.20 -6.24 -4.44
CA MET A 36 -8.84 -7.56 -4.50
C MET A 36 -7.95 -8.61 -5.20
N ASP A 37 -7.17 -8.20 -6.20
CA ASP A 37 -6.20 -9.07 -6.86
C ASP A 37 -5.07 -9.45 -5.90
N TRP A 38 -4.59 -8.50 -5.10
CA TRP A 38 -3.60 -8.76 -4.06
C TRP A 38 -4.11 -9.71 -2.96
N ILE A 39 -5.37 -9.55 -2.54
CA ILE A 39 -6.00 -10.48 -1.59
C ILE A 39 -6.10 -11.88 -2.20
N ARG A 40 -6.51 -12.00 -3.47
CA ARG A 40 -6.57 -13.29 -4.16
C ARG A 40 -5.19 -13.94 -4.29
N LEU A 41 -4.16 -13.16 -4.63
CA LEU A 41 -2.78 -13.63 -4.71
C LEU A 41 -2.25 -14.10 -3.35
N SER A 42 -2.53 -13.37 -2.27
CA SER A 42 -2.12 -13.80 -0.92
C SER A 42 -2.77 -15.12 -0.50
N ARG A 43 -3.96 -15.43 -1.02
CA ARG A 43 -4.70 -16.66 -0.72
C ARG A 43 -4.35 -17.82 -1.64
N SER A 44 -3.74 -17.58 -2.80
CA SER A 44 -3.38 -18.66 -3.72
C SER A 44 -2.23 -19.52 -3.20
N GLY A 45 -1.45 -19.00 -2.24
CA GLY A 45 -0.26 -19.70 -1.75
C GLY A 45 0.87 -19.75 -2.79
N GLU A 46 0.80 -18.91 -3.82
CA GLU A 46 1.88 -18.75 -4.79
C GLU A 46 3.14 -18.26 -4.08
N ASP A 47 4.24 -18.99 -4.24
CA ASP A 47 5.52 -18.62 -3.67
C ASP A 47 6.18 -17.53 -4.52
N LEU A 48 5.99 -16.28 -4.10
CA LEU A 48 6.64 -15.12 -4.72
C LEU A 48 8.09 -14.93 -4.26
N THR A 49 8.52 -15.66 -3.23
CA THR A 49 9.87 -15.52 -2.65
C THR A 49 10.92 -16.34 -3.40
N GLY A 50 10.49 -17.35 -4.18
CA GLY A 50 11.38 -18.20 -4.98
C GLY A 50 12.27 -19.15 -4.17
N ILE A 51 12.13 -19.16 -2.84
CA ILE A 51 12.94 -19.94 -1.89
C ILE A 51 12.22 -21.21 -1.41
N GLY A 52 11.04 -21.52 -1.95
CA GLY A 52 10.32 -22.77 -1.68
C GLY A 52 9.93 -22.92 -0.20
N GLY A 53 9.66 -21.79 0.47
CA GLY A 53 9.35 -21.76 1.90
C GLY A 53 10.52 -22.02 2.85
N LYS A 54 11.77 -22.03 2.35
CA LYS A 54 12.97 -22.19 3.20
C LYS A 54 13.51 -20.83 3.62
N VAL A 55 13.72 -20.64 4.91
CA VAL A 55 14.48 -19.49 5.41
C VAL A 55 15.95 -19.74 5.11
N ILE A 56 16.57 -18.83 4.35
CA ILE A 56 17.99 -18.88 4.00
C ILE A 56 18.70 -17.83 4.84
N ASP A 57 19.78 -18.22 5.50
CA ASP A 57 20.69 -17.28 6.14
C ASP A 57 21.51 -16.58 5.04
N VAL A 58 21.18 -15.33 4.75
CA VAL A 58 21.87 -14.52 3.75
C VAL A 58 22.97 -13.72 4.44
N THR A 59 24.22 -13.96 4.04
CA THR A 59 25.35 -13.16 4.51
C THR A 59 25.37 -11.79 3.82
N PRO A 60 25.95 -10.75 4.43
CA PRO A 60 26.07 -9.44 3.79
C PRO A 60 26.89 -9.49 2.49
N GLU A 61 27.81 -10.43 2.35
CA GLU A 61 28.59 -10.64 1.13
C GLU A 61 27.72 -11.16 -0.01
N GLU A 62 26.78 -12.06 0.27
CA GLU A 62 25.84 -12.58 -0.71
C GLU A 62 24.84 -11.50 -1.10
N LEU A 63 24.28 -10.78 -0.11
CA LEU A 63 23.36 -9.68 -0.34
C LEU A 63 23.92 -8.63 -1.32
N ARG A 64 25.23 -8.35 -1.23
CA ARG A 64 25.91 -7.38 -2.09
C ARG A 64 25.99 -7.83 -3.56
N LYS A 65 25.95 -9.13 -3.86
CA LYS A 65 26.01 -9.65 -5.23
C LYS A 65 24.72 -9.35 -5.99
N HIS A 66 23.60 -9.26 -5.29
CA HIS A 66 22.27 -9.02 -5.86
C HIS A 66 21.93 -7.53 -5.88
N ASN A 67 22.64 -6.77 -6.72
CA ASN A 67 22.48 -5.31 -6.88
C ASN A 67 22.28 -4.89 -8.36
N THR A 68 21.54 -5.70 -9.13
CA THR A 68 21.23 -5.38 -10.54
C THR A 68 19.75 -5.10 -10.70
N GLU A 69 19.36 -4.37 -11.76
CA GLU A 69 17.94 -4.01 -12.00
C GLU A 69 17.01 -5.24 -12.05
N ASN A 70 17.51 -6.35 -12.57
CA ASN A 70 16.75 -7.59 -12.72
C ASN A 70 16.90 -8.54 -11.52
N ASP A 71 17.80 -8.24 -10.58
CA ASP A 71 18.10 -9.06 -9.40
C ASP A 71 18.64 -8.17 -8.28
N ALA A 72 17.70 -7.60 -7.52
CA ALA A 72 17.94 -6.64 -6.45
C ALA A 72 17.37 -7.14 -5.14
N TRP A 73 18.24 -7.38 -4.15
CA TRP A 73 17.84 -7.83 -2.82
C TRP A 73 17.96 -6.70 -1.81
N MET A 74 17.10 -6.72 -0.79
CA MET A 74 17.09 -5.74 0.28
C MET A 74 16.78 -6.42 1.61
N ALA A 75 17.58 -6.14 2.63
CA ALA A 75 17.33 -6.55 4.00
C ALA A 75 16.49 -5.48 4.73
N ILE A 76 15.38 -5.88 5.35
CA ILE A 76 14.51 -5.00 6.13
C ILE A 76 14.41 -5.57 7.54
N ARG A 77 15.04 -4.89 8.51
CA ARG A 77 15.06 -5.29 9.94
C ARG A 77 15.72 -6.66 10.22
N GLY A 78 16.81 -6.98 9.53
CA GLY A 78 17.63 -8.18 9.79
C GLY A 78 17.83 -8.99 8.54
#